data_AF-A0A2N2KWV7-F1
#
_entry.id   AF-A0A2N2KWV7-F1
#
_cell.length_a   1.000
_cell.length_b   1.000
_cell.length_c   1.000
_cell.angle_alpha   90.00
_cell.angle_beta   90.00
_cell.angle_gamma   90.00
#
_symmetry.space_group_name_H-M   'P 1'
#
loop_
_entity.id
_entity.type
_entity.pdbx_description
1 polymer ?
#
loop_
_entity_poly.entity_id
_entity_poly.type
_entity_poly.pdbx_seq_one_letter_code
_entity_poly.pdbx_strand_id
1 'polypeptide(L)'
;MENLAKYFEELRIKRDLPYGKIWEDLRLPQDKIKLIESGDFEALGEYGIRKAMVYNYARYLEADLTAVMDEFNRLYPPTSALPPTTISHSQEKRIMLSTNFLWMIGILVIVVILGSIILYASKRGFLEAPDLFSKAKADSSKAVATEPVKVEPAVPDSERVRMLELTRMMQPKPLEEPEKKDSTSQQPSLDNTDYMGKFLGKNPMNVQIH
;
A
#
# COMPACT_ATOMS: atom_id res chain seq x y z
N MET A 1 24.82 33.39 -40.50
CA MET A 1 23.60 34.05 -39.99
C MET A 1 24.07 34.95 -38.84
N GLU A 2 23.83 36.25 -38.95
CA GLU A 2 24.37 37.26 -38.00
C GLU A 2 23.41 37.52 -36.83
N ASN A 3 22.10 37.31 -37.04
CA ASN A 3 21.08 37.45 -36.02
C ASN A 3 19.95 36.45 -36.27
N LEU A 4 19.88 35.43 -35.41
CA LEU A 4 18.88 34.37 -35.48
C LEU A 4 17.43 34.89 -35.42
N ALA A 5 17.18 35.91 -34.60
CA ALA A 5 15.84 36.43 -34.36
C ALA A 5 15.28 37.16 -35.60
N LYS A 6 16.10 38.04 -36.20
CA LYS A 6 15.76 38.70 -37.48
C LYS A 6 15.57 37.70 -38.61
N TYR A 7 16.40 36.65 -38.65
CA TYR A 7 16.28 35.62 -39.67
C TYR A 7 14.91 34.93 -39.62
N PHE A 8 14.37 34.64 -38.43
CA PHE A 8 13.03 34.08 -38.31
C PHE A 8 11.94 35.04 -38.76
N GLU A 9 12.03 36.31 -38.39
CA GLU A 9 11.08 37.33 -38.80
C GLU A 9 11.05 37.47 -40.33
N GLU A 10 12.22 37.55 -40.97
CA GLU A 10 12.35 37.61 -42.43
C GLU A 10 11.77 36.38 -43.11
N LEU A 11 12.02 35.17 -42.58
CA LEU A 11 11.45 33.94 -43.11
C LEU A 11 9.93 33.90 -43.00
N ARG A 12 9.37 34.36 -41.88
CA ARG A 12 7.91 34.42 -41.68
C ARG A 12 7.27 35.39 -42.68
N ILE A 13 7.86 36.58 -42.85
CA ILE A 13 7.39 37.60 -43.80
C ILE A 13 7.50 37.10 -45.23
N LYS A 14 8.63 36.48 -45.61
CA LYS A 14 8.86 35.93 -46.95
C LYS A 14 7.85 34.87 -47.34
N ARG A 15 7.34 34.11 -46.36
CA ARG A 15 6.32 33.07 -46.56
C ARG A 15 4.88 33.56 -46.34
N ASP A 16 4.68 34.84 -46.07
CA ASP A 16 3.37 35.45 -45.79
C ASP A 16 2.58 34.68 -44.71
N LEU A 17 3.27 34.31 -43.62
CA LEU A 17 2.68 33.53 -42.53
C LEU A 17 2.12 34.47 -41.44
N PRO A 18 0.79 34.59 -41.30
CA PRO A 18 0.20 35.36 -40.22
C PRO A 18 0.30 34.58 -38.89
N TYR A 19 0.38 35.31 -37.77
CA TYR A 19 0.46 34.70 -36.43
C TYR A 19 -0.70 33.74 -36.14
N GLY A 20 -1.90 34.01 -36.65
CA GLY A 20 -3.06 33.13 -36.48
C GLY A 20 -2.87 31.74 -37.10
N LYS A 21 -2.21 31.66 -38.27
CA LYS A 21 -1.90 30.38 -38.92
C LYS A 21 -0.88 29.57 -38.14
N ILE A 22 0.15 30.25 -37.62
CA ILE A 22 1.16 29.60 -36.77
C ILE A 22 0.51 29.04 -35.49
N TRP A 23 -0.47 29.73 -34.92
CA TRP A 23 -1.23 29.22 -33.79
C TRP A 23 -2.07 27.97 -34.14
N GLU A 24 -2.75 27.99 -35.29
CA GLU A 24 -3.55 26.85 -35.77
C GLU A 24 -2.70 25.58 -35.92
N ASP A 25 -1.51 25.72 -36.53
CA ASP A 25 -0.67 24.59 -36.92
C ASP A 25 0.31 24.16 -35.82
N LEU A 26 0.96 25.12 -35.16
CA LEU A 26 2.02 24.86 -34.18
C LEU A 26 1.54 24.89 -32.73
N ARG A 27 0.33 25.41 -32.48
CA ARG A 27 -0.19 25.70 -31.12
C ARG A 27 0.78 26.55 -30.29
N LEU A 28 1.55 27.41 -30.97
CA LEU A 28 2.48 28.33 -30.34
C LEU A 28 1.82 29.71 -30.20
N PRO A 29 1.63 30.24 -28.98
CA PRO A 29 1.01 31.54 -28.78
C PRO A 29 1.79 32.66 -29.49
N GLN A 30 1.07 33.67 -29.98
CA GLN A 30 1.68 34.82 -30.66
C GLN A 30 2.76 35.50 -29.82
N ASP A 31 2.55 35.62 -28.50
CA ASP A 31 3.51 36.25 -27.60
C ASP A 31 4.85 35.48 -27.59
N LYS A 32 4.80 34.15 -27.65
CA LYS A 32 6.01 33.32 -27.70
C LYS A 32 6.73 33.44 -29.04
N ILE A 33 5.99 33.57 -30.15
CA ILE A 33 6.58 33.82 -31.48
C ILE A 33 7.28 35.18 -31.49
N LYS A 34 6.64 36.21 -30.96
CA LYS A 34 7.25 37.56 -30.86
C LYS A 34 8.53 37.55 -30.05
N LEU A 35 8.58 36.80 -28.95
CA LEU A 35 9.80 36.67 -28.15
C LEU A 35 10.94 35.99 -28.93
N ILE A 36 10.62 35.01 -29.79
CA ILE A 36 11.61 34.38 -30.68
C ILE A 36 12.13 35.37 -31.72
N GLU A 37 11.22 36.12 -32.36
CA GLU A 37 11.55 37.12 -33.38
C GLU A 37 12.23 38.37 -32.80
N SER A 38 12.01 38.69 -31.53
CA SER A 38 12.71 39.77 -30.82
C SER A 38 14.06 39.33 -30.23
N GLY A 39 14.36 38.03 -30.25
CA GLY A 39 15.58 37.45 -29.69
C GLY A 39 15.59 37.36 -28.17
N ASP A 40 14.46 37.57 -27.50
CA ASP A 40 14.32 37.39 -26.05
C ASP A 40 14.04 35.92 -25.75
N PHE A 41 15.05 35.10 -25.97
CA PHE A 41 14.93 33.67 -25.73
C PHE A 41 14.80 33.36 -24.23
N GLU A 42 15.36 34.15 -23.33
CA GLU A 42 15.32 33.88 -21.89
C GLU A 42 13.89 33.87 -21.33
N ALA A 43 13.02 34.75 -21.83
CA ALA A 43 11.61 34.81 -21.48
C ALA A 43 10.75 33.62 -21.98
N LEU A 44 11.28 32.75 -22.86
CA LEU A 44 10.55 31.58 -23.33
C LEU A 44 10.42 30.48 -22.27
N GLY A 45 11.34 30.40 -21.30
CA GLY A 45 11.35 29.38 -20.25
C GLY A 45 12.67 28.62 -20.16
N GLU A 46 12.66 27.39 -19.64
CA GLU A 46 13.86 26.55 -19.48
C GLU A 46 14.53 26.17 -20.81
N TYR A 47 15.84 25.92 -20.80
CA TYR A 47 16.63 25.64 -22.01
C TYR A 47 16.02 24.57 -22.92
N GLY A 48 15.53 23.45 -22.37
CA GLY A 48 14.90 22.39 -23.15
C GLY A 48 13.64 22.85 -23.89
N ILE A 49 12.81 23.67 -23.22
CA ILE A 49 11.60 24.24 -23.80
C ILE A 49 11.95 25.24 -24.89
N ARG A 50 12.92 26.13 -24.63
CA ARG A 50 13.41 27.11 -25.62
C ARG A 50 13.91 26.40 -26.88
N LYS A 51 14.78 25.40 -26.71
CA LYS A 51 15.33 24.61 -27.81
C LYS A 51 14.23 23.93 -28.62
N ALA A 52 13.24 23.32 -27.96
CA ALA A 52 12.12 22.68 -28.64
C ALA A 52 11.24 23.68 -29.41
N MET A 53 10.96 24.86 -28.82
CA MET A 53 10.19 25.91 -29.51
C MET A 53 10.92 26.44 -30.73
N VAL A 54 12.21 26.76 -30.60
CA VAL A 54 13.05 27.21 -31.73
C VAL A 54 13.12 26.13 -32.81
N TYR A 55 13.25 24.86 -32.43
CA TYR A 55 13.30 23.75 -33.37
C TYR A 55 12.00 23.58 -34.15
N ASN A 56 10.86 23.56 -33.45
CA ASN A 56 9.56 23.42 -34.09
C ASN A 56 9.25 24.60 -34.99
N TYR A 57 9.61 25.82 -34.56
CA TYR A 57 9.39 27.01 -35.34
C TYR A 57 10.30 27.08 -36.58
N ALA A 58 11.59 26.74 -36.44
CA ALA A 58 12.52 26.63 -37.56
C ALA A 58 12.08 25.57 -38.57
N ARG A 59 11.60 24.42 -38.09
CA ARG A 59 11.05 23.35 -38.93
C ARG A 59 9.82 23.81 -39.70
N TYR A 60 8.91 24.53 -39.03
CA TYR A 60 7.71 25.05 -39.65
C TYR A 60 8.00 26.12 -40.71
N LEU A 61 8.99 26.98 -40.44
CA LEU A 61 9.52 27.94 -41.41
C LEU A 61 10.46 27.30 -42.45
N GLU A 62 10.61 25.98 -42.46
CA GLU A 62 11.54 25.22 -43.32
C GLU A 62 12.92 25.90 -43.42
N ALA A 63 13.42 26.38 -42.29
CA ALA A 63 14.75 26.96 -42.17
C ALA A 63 15.81 25.86 -42.27
N ASP A 64 17.09 26.25 -42.42
CA ASP A 64 18.18 25.32 -42.22
C ASP A 64 18.30 24.99 -40.73
N LEU A 65 17.72 23.86 -40.32
CA LEU A 65 17.72 23.41 -38.93
C LEU A 65 19.13 23.29 -38.34
N THR A 66 20.11 22.88 -39.15
CA THR A 66 21.47 22.67 -38.65
C THR A 66 22.13 23.99 -38.29
N ALA A 67 22.12 24.94 -39.24
CA ALA A 67 22.65 26.29 -39.03
C ALA A 67 21.93 27.02 -37.88
N VAL A 68 20.60 26.90 -37.81
CA VAL A 68 19.78 27.51 -36.75
C VAL A 68 20.12 26.95 -35.37
N MET A 69 20.21 25.62 -35.24
CA MET A 69 20.50 25.00 -33.95
C MET A 69 21.94 25.25 -33.50
N ASP A 70 22.89 25.27 -34.43
CA ASP A 70 24.28 25.60 -34.13
C ASP A 70 24.42 27.03 -33.63
N GLU A 71 23.76 27.98 -34.28
CA GLU A 71 23.73 29.37 -33.82
C GLU A 71 23.00 29.51 -32.48
N PHE A 72 21.86 28.85 -32.30
CA PHE A 72 21.13 28.84 -31.03
C PHE A 72 21.98 28.29 -29.88
N ASN A 73 22.69 27.18 -30.09
CA ASN A 73 23.57 26.58 -29.08
C ASN A 73 24.81 27.44 -28.81
N ARG A 74 25.29 28.20 -29.80
CA ARG A 74 26.39 29.17 -29.62
C ARG A 74 25.95 30.35 -28.76
N LEU A 75 24.74 30.87 -28.98
CA LEU A 75 24.19 32.00 -28.23
C LEU A 75 23.73 31.59 -26.83
N TYR A 76 23.12 30.41 -26.72
CA TYR A 76 22.57 29.86 -25.48
C TYR A 76 23.14 28.46 -25.28
N PRO A 77 24.34 28.33 -24.71
CA PRO A 77 24.90 27.02 -24.41
C PRO A 77 23.98 26.29 -23.43
N PRO A 78 23.84 24.95 -23.56
CA PRO A 78 23.15 24.16 -22.56
C PRO A 78 23.82 24.45 -21.22
N THR A 79 23.05 24.97 -20.25
CA THR A 79 23.52 25.10 -18.89
C THR A 79 23.99 23.72 -18.47
N SER A 80 25.31 23.57 -18.30
CA SER A 80 25.96 22.29 -18.04
C SER A 80 25.17 21.56 -16.98
N ALA A 81 24.77 20.32 -17.30
CA ALA A 81 24.02 19.42 -16.44
C ALA A 81 24.24 19.77 -14.97
N LEU A 82 23.29 20.47 -14.36
CA LEU A 82 23.13 20.37 -12.93
C LEU A 82 23.08 18.86 -12.68
N PRO A 83 23.95 18.32 -11.79
CA PRO A 83 23.95 16.89 -11.49
C PRO A 83 22.49 16.53 -11.26
N PRO A 84 21.99 15.41 -11.84
CA PRO A 84 20.56 15.12 -11.90
C PRO A 84 20.04 15.43 -10.53
N THR A 85 19.28 16.54 -10.42
CA THR A 85 18.72 16.93 -9.16
C THR A 85 17.80 15.77 -8.92
N THR A 86 18.23 14.84 -8.08
CA THR A 86 17.33 13.85 -7.52
C THR A 86 16.19 14.71 -7.08
N ILE A 87 15.04 14.55 -7.73
CA ILE A 87 13.82 15.19 -7.29
C ILE A 87 13.62 14.54 -5.94
N SER A 88 14.29 15.10 -4.93
CA SER A 88 13.96 14.95 -3.55
C SER A 88 12.65 15.69 -3.52
N HIS A 89 11.60 14.99 -3.95
CA HIS A 89 10.34 15.07 -3.28
C HIS A 89 10.74 15.03 -1.80
N SER A 90 10.82 16.20 -1.16
CA SER A 90 10.54 16.26 0.25
C SER A 90 9.08 15.82 0.31
N GLN A 91 8.89 14.50 0.24
CA GLN A 91 7.71 13.89 0.78
C GLN A 91 7.81 14.34 2.23
N GLU A 92 7.05 15.40 2.55
CA GLU A 92 6.69 15.70 3.91
C GLU A 92 6.37 14.33 4.50
N LYS A 93 7.21 13.90 5.43
CA LYS A 93 7.18 12.54 5.95
C LYS A 93 5.89 12.48 6.74
N ARG A 94 4.78 12.17 6.05
CA ARG A 94 3.45 12.05 6.65
C ARG A 94 3.61 10.94 7.65
N ILE A 95 3.70 11.30 8.92
CA ILE A 95 3.83 10.34 9.99
C ILE A 95 2.49 9.61 10.01
N MET A 96 2.43 8.48 9.32
CA MET A 96 1.30 7.57 9.36
C MET A 96 1.35 6.89 10.72
N LEU A 97 0.90 7.59 11.76
CA LEU A 97 0.63 6.96 13.04
C LEU A 97 -0.47 5.93 12.79
N SER A 98 -0.16 4.67 13.04
CA SER A 98 -1.14 3.60 12.92
C SER A 98 -2.27 3.84 13.92
N THR A 99 -3.50 3.48 13.56
CA THR A 99 -4.67 3.59 14.45
C THR A 99 -4.44 2.88 15.79
N ASN A 100 -3.66 1.79 15.78
CA ASN A 100 -3.28 1.04 16.96
C ASN A 100 -2.41 1.87 17.94
N PHE A 101 -1.51 2.72 17.43
CA PHE A 101 -0.70 3.59 18.27
C PHE A 101 -1.55 4.62 19.01
N LEU A 102 -2.55 5.21 18.34
CA LEU A 102 -3.46 6.16 18.95
C LEU A 102 -4.31 5.51 20.06
N TRP A 103 -4.78 4.28 19.84
CA TRP A 103 -5.47 3.48 20.85
C TRP A 103 -4.59 3.16 22.06
N MET A 104 -3.32 2.83 21.86
CA MET A 104 -2.36 2.59 22.94
C MET A 104 -2.19 3.83 23.84
N ILE A 105 -2.06 5.01 23.24
CA ILE A 105 -1.99 6.28 24.00
C ILE A 105 -3.30 6.51 24.76
N GLY A 106 -4.46 6.28 24.13
CA GLY A 106 -5.76 6.43 24.78
C GLY A 106 -5.91 5.53 26.00
N ILE A 107 -5.58 4.24 25.88
CA ILE A 107 -5.61 3.28 26.99
C ILE A 107 -4.63 3.69 28.09
N LEU A 108 -3.41 4.09 27.72
CA LEU A 108 -2.40 4.53 28.68
C LEU A 108 -2.90 5.70 29.54
N VAL A 109 -3.51 6.72 28.92
CA VAL A 109 -4.07 7.87 29.63
C VAL A 109 -5.17 7.43 30.61
N ILE A 110 -6.06 6.53 30.18
CA ILE A 110 -7.12 5.98 31.04
C ILE A 110 -6.52 5.24 32.24
N VAL A 111 -5.51 4.39 32.02
CA VAL A 111 -4.82 3.66 33.10
C VAL A 111 -4.17 4.60 34.10
N VAL A 112 -3.54 5.69 33.63
CA VAL A 112 -2.93 6.70 34.51
C VAL A 112 -4.00 7.43 35.33
N ILE A 113 -5.13 7.81 34.73
CA ILE A 113 -6.23 8.47 35.44
C ILE A 113 -6.83 7.54 36.49
N LEU A 114 -7.17 6.31 36.12
CA LEU A 114 -7.72 5.32 37.05
C LEU A 114 -6.73 5.00 38.17
N GLY A 115 -5.46 4.78 37.83
CA GLY A 115 -4.40 4.54 38.81
C GLY A 115 -4.25 5.73 39.78
N SER A 116 -4.30 6.96 39.28
CA SER A 116 -4.26 8.16 40.10
C SER A 116 -5.46 8.26 41.05
N ILE A 117 -6.66 7.96 40.59
CA ILE A 117 -7.88 7.93 41.41
C ILE A 117 -7.77 6.86 42.50
N ILE A 118 -7.31 5.65 42.17
CA ILE A 118 -7.12 4.54 43.13
C ILE A 118 -6.07 4.91 44.18
N LEU A 119 -4.94 5.48 43.76
CA LEU A 119 -3.89 5.95 44.68
C LEU A 119 -4.39 7.09 45.59
N TYR A 120 -5.23 7.98 45.06
CA TYR A 120 -5.81 9.06 45.83
C TYR A 120 -6.88 8.58 46.82
N ALA A 121 -7.74 7.64 46.41
CA ALA A 121 -8.78 7.06 47.24
C ALA A 121 -8.21 6.13 48.33
N SER A 122 -7.14 5.38 48.03
CA SER A 122 -6.43 4.57 49.02
C SER A 122 -5.73 5.43 50.08
N LYS A 123 -5.08 6.53 49.69
CA LYS A 123 -4.50 7.49 50.66
C LYS A 123 -5.53 8.15 51.59
N ARG A 124 -6.79 8.28 51.14
CA ARG A 124 -7.90 8.83 51.93
C ARG A 124 -8.65 7.80 52.77
N GLY A 125 -8.22 6.54 52.76
CA GLY A 125 -8.85 5.46 53.53
C GLY A 125 -10.25 5.08 53.03
N PHE A 126 -10.64 5.51 51.83
CA PHE A 126 -11.96 5.19 51.26
C PHE A 126 -12.02 3.78 50.65
N LEU A 127 -10.85 3.17 50.43
CA LEU A 127 -10.66 1.82 49.92
C LEU A 127 -9.93 1.02 50.99
N GLU A 128 -10.66 0.51 52.00
CA GLU A 128 -10.13 -0.59 52.81
C GLU A 128 -10.08 -1.83 51.90
N ALA A 129 -8.89 -2.18 51.45
CA ALA A 129 -8.70 -3.44 50.74
C ALA A 129 -9.06 -4.57 51.72
N PRO A 130 -10.05 -5.43 51.43
CA PRO A 130 -10.21 -6.65 52.20
C PRO A 130 -8.89 -7.42 52.10
N ASP A 131 -8.44 -7.93 53.24
CA ASP A 131 -7.14 -8.53 53.41
C ASP A 131 -7.10 -9.92 52.73
N LEU A 132 -7.12 -9.93 51.40
CA LEU A 132 -7.15 -11.11 50.55
C LEU A 132 -5.74 -11.64 50.24
N PHE A 133 -4.71 -10.88 50.62
CA PHE A 133 -3.30 -11.19 50.36
C PHE A 133 -2.43 -11.12 51.63
N SER A 134 -3.01 -10.98 52.82
CA SER A 134 -2.26 -11.27 54.03
C SER A 134 -1.97 -12.77 54.08
N LYS A 135 -0.71 -13.10 53.83
CA LYS A 135 -0.17 -14.41 54.16
C LYS A 135 -0.33 -14.55 55.67
N ALA A 136 -1.38 -15.25 56.10
CA ALA A 136 -1.62 -15.57 57.50
C ALA A 136 -0.28 -16.03 58.08
N LYS A 137 0.21 -15.32 59.12
CA LYS A 137 1.33 -15.83 59.90
C LYS A 137 0.91 -17.22 60.37
N ALA A 138 1.75 -18.21 60.09
CA ALA A 138 1.55 -19.57 60.56
C ALA A 138 1.55 -19.56 62.09
N ASP A 139 0.38 -19.39 62.69
CA ASP A 139 0.18 -19.67 64.10
C ASP A 139 0.17 -21.19 64.26
N SER A 140 1.31 -21.69 64.69
CA SER A 140 1.42 -22.99 65.36
C SER A 140 0.62 -22.92 66.66
N SER A 141 -0.67 -23.19 66.58
CA SER A 141 -1.53 -23.33 67.75
C SER A 141 -2.68 -24.30 67.45
N LYS A 142 -2.49 -25.53 67.93
CA LYS A 142 -3.47 -26.61 68.11
C LYS A 142 -4.05 -27.23 66.84
N ALA A 143 -3.39 -28.32 66.43
CA ALA A 143 -4.08 -29.46 65.86
C ALA A 143 -5.21 -29.89 66.80
N VAL A 144 -6.45 -29.60 66.43
CA VAL A 144 -7.59 -30.45 66.80
C VAL A 144 -7.70 -31.44 65.65
N ALA A 145 -7.47 -32.71 65.98
CA ALA A 145 -7.62 -33.83 65.06
C ALA A 145 -9.08 -33.91 64.63
N THR A 146 -9.36 -33.50 63.39
CA THR A 146 -10.58 -33.90 62.68
C THR A 146 -10.23 -35.15 61.90
N GLU A 147 -10.91 -36.25 62.21
CA GLU A 147 -10.75 -37.55 61.57
C GLU A 147 -10.82 -37.45 60.03
N PRO A 148 -10.02 -38.24 59.28
CA PRO A 148 -10.04 -38.18 57.83
C PRO A 148 -11.40 -38.69 57.31
N VAL A 149 -12.18 -37.78 56.71
CA VAL A 149 -13.32 -38.15 55.89
C VAL A 149 -12.80 -39.00 54.73
N LYS A 150 -13.13 -40.28 54.80
CA LYS A 150 -12.91 -41.31 53.79
C LYS A 150 -13.50 -40.83 52.46
N VAL A 151 -12.63 -40.52 51.50
CA VAL A 151 -13.04 -40.26 50.11
C VAL A 151 -13.53 -41.58 49.53
N GLU A 152 -14.85 -41.74 49.42
CA GLU A 152 -15.44 -42.78 48.58
C GLU A 152 -15.08 -42.49 47.11
N PRO A 153 -14.55 -43.48 46.37
CA PRO A 153 -14.33 -43.30 44.95
C PRO A 153 -15.69 -43.13 44.26
N ALA A 154 -15.83 -42.05 43.49
CA ALA A 154 -16.99 -41.79 42.65
C ALA A 154 -17.29 -43.02 41.78
N VAL A 155 -18.40 -43.69 42.08
CA VAL A 155 -18.93 -44.77 41.25
C VAL A 155 -19.27 -44.14 39.89
N PRO A 156 -18.67 -44.61 38.78
CA PRO A 156 -19.00 -44.07 37.47
C PRO A 156 -20.46 -44.42 37.12
N ASP A 157 -21.20 -43.41 36.63
CA ASP A 157 -22.61 -43.53 36.23
C ASP A 157 -22.87 -44.82 35.43
N SER A 158 -23.93 -45.54 35.80
CA SER A 158 -24.32 -46.81 35.18
C SER A 158 -24.55 -46.69 33.66
N GLU A 159 -24.89 -45.50 33.18
CA GLU A 159 -25.04 -45.20 31.76
C GLU A 159 -23.72 -45.14 30.99
N ARG A 160 -22.64 -44.64 31.62
CA ARG A 160 -21.30 -44.61 31.00
C ARG A 160 -20.75 -46.01 30.78
N VAL A 161 -20.96 -46.91 31.74
CA VAL A 161 -20.55 -48.31 31.62
C VAL A 161 -21.32 -49.02 30.51
N ARG A 162 -22.63 -48.77 30.41
CA ARG A 162 -23.48 -49.33 29.33
C ARG A 162 -23.07 -48.86 27.94
N MET A 163 -22.80 -47.57 27.76
CA MET A 163 -22.34 -47.06 26.45
C MET A 163 -21.00 -47.69 26.02
N LEU A 164 -20.11 -47.94 26.98
CA LEU A 164 -18.79 -48.53 26.71
C LEU A 164 -18.91 -50.01 26.32
N GLU A 165 -19.82 -50.76 26.95
CA GLU A 165 -20.14 -52.14 26.56
C GLU A 165 -20.78 -52.21 25.17
N LEU A 166 -21.75 -51.33 24.87
CA LEU A 166 -22.38 -51.23 23.55
C LEU A 166 -21.36 -50.94 22.44
N THR A 167 -20.45 -49.99 22.69
CA THR A 167 -19.38 -49.64 21.75
C THR A 167 -18.42 -50.80 21.52
N ARG A 168 -18.14 -51.59 22.56
CA ARG A 168 -17.26 -52.76 22.48
C ARG A 168 -17.90 -53.92 21.71
N MET A 169 -19.22 -54.08 21.80
CA MET A 169 -19.96 -55.11 21.05
C MET A 169 -20.12 -54.77 19.55
N MET A 170 -20.01 -53.48 19.18
CA MET A 170 -20.19 -53.00 17.81
C MET A 170 -18.90 -52.93 16.97
N GLN A 171 -17.74 -53.32 17.50
CA GLN A 171 -16.51 -53.38 16.70
C GLN A 171 -16.32 -54.75 16.03
N PRO A 172 -16.46 -54.89 14.70
CA PRO A 172 -15.89 -56.02 13.98
C PRO A 172 -14.36 -55.88 13.89
N LYS A 173 -13.69 -57.01 14.15
CA LYS A 173 -12.24 -57.23 14.25
C LYS A 173 -11.49 -56.81 12.95
N PRO A 174 -10.27 -56.23 13.05
CA PRO A 174 -9.52 -55.77 11.87
C PRO A 174 -8.49 -56.78 11.32
N LEU A 175 -8.31 -56.68 9.99
CA LEU A 175 -7.16 -57.00 9.11
C LEU A 175 -7.14 -58.34 8.35
N GLU A 176 -7.11 -58.24 7.01
CA GLU A 176 -6.04 -58.78 6.13
C GLU A 176 -6.22 -58.28 4.66
N GLU A 177 -5.19 -57.62 4.11
CA GLU A 177 -4.89 -57.36 2.68
C GLU A 177 -4.13 -58.59 2.08
N PRO A 178 -3.86 -58.79 0.75
CA PRO A 178 -3.81 -57.84 -0.39
C PRO A 178 -4.25 -58.37 -1.81
N GLU A 179 -4.08 -57.49 -2.82
CA GLU A 179 -3.69 -57.71 -4.24
C GLU A 179 -4.68 -57.56 -5.43
N LYS A 180 -4.27 -56.60 -6.30
CA LYS A 180 -4.29 -56.52 -7.79
C LYS A 180 -5.46 -55.86 -8.55
N LYS A 181 -5.14 -54.64 -9.03
CA LYS A 181 -5.35 -54.01 -10.36
C LYS A 181 -6.65 -54.32 -11.12
N ASP A 182 -7.49 -53.29 -11.35
CA ASP A 182 -7.51 -52.56 -12.63
C ASP A 182 -8.52 -51.38 -12.63
N SER A 183 -8.09 -50.27 -13.25
CA SER A 183 -8.86 -49.21 -13.91
C SER A 183 -9.86 -48.32 -13.16
N THR A 184 -9.52 -47.03 -13.18
CA THR A 184 -10.39 -45.84 -13.38
C THR A 184 -10.53 -44.92 -12.18
N SER A 185 -9.84 -43.79 -12.35
CA SER A 185 -9.75 -42.58 -11.55
C SER A 185 -11.08 -42.05 -11.01
N GLN A 186 -11.10 -41.73 -9.72
CA GLN A 186 -11.73 -40.52 -9.16
C GLN A 186 -11.24 -40.30 -7.72
N GLN A 187 -10.22 -39.46 -7.56
CA GLN A 187 -10.08 -38.65 -6.34
C GLN A 187 -10.64 -37.27 -6.66
N PRO A 188 -11.64 -36.75 -5.92
CA PRO A 188 -12.03 -35.37 -6.04
C PRO A 188 -11.09 -34.57 -5.14
N SER A 189 -10.23 -33.76 -5.74
CA SER A 189 -9.54 -32.74 -4.98
C SER A 189 -9.51 -31.45 -5.78
N LEU A 190 -10.01 -30.42 -5.11
CA LEU A 190 -9.70 -29.01 -5.32
C LEU A 190 -10.34 -28.44 -6.59
N ASP A 191 -10.65 -27.15 -6.65
CA ASP A 191 -9.65 -26.12 -6.48
C ASP A 191 -10.34 -24.76 -6.45
N ASN A 192 -9.85 -23.84 -5.63
CA ASN A 192 -10.38 -22.48 -5.55
C ASN A 192 -9.91 -21.62 -6.74
N THR A 193 -9.58 -22.21 -7.88
CA THR A 193 -9.04 -21.53 -9.07
C THR A 193 -10.07 -21.25 -10.17
N ASP A 194 -11.34 -21.62 -9.99
CA ASP A 194 -12.42 -21.43 -10.98
C ASP A 194 -13.03 -20.01 -11.00
N TYR A 195 -12.19 -19.00 -11.25
CA TYR A 195 -12.64 -17.61 -11.52
C TYR A 195 -12.53 -17.22 -13.00
N MET A 196 -12.00 -18.10 -13.84
CA MET A 196 -11.74 -17.85 -15.27
C MET A 196 -13.01 -17.65 -16.11
N GLY A 197 -14.16 -18.17 -15.65
CA GLY A 197 -15.46 -17.97 -16.31
C GLY A 197 -15.94 -16.50 -16.36
N LYS A 198 -15.31 -15.60 -15.59
CA LYS A 198 -15.62 -14.17 -15.58
C LYS A 198 -15.00 -13.40 -16.76
N PHE A 199 -13.99 -13.98 -17.42
CA PHE A 199 -13.20 -13.31 -18.46
C PHE A 199 -13.40 -13.88 -19.86
N LEU A 200 -13.82 -15.14 -19.97
CA LEU A 200 -13.99 -15.82 -21.24
C LEU A 200 -15.48 -15.95 -21.54
N GLY A 201 -15.97 -15.11 -22.47
CA GLY A 201 -17.36 -15.12 -22.90
C GLY A 201 -17.87 -16.51 -23.33
N LYS A 202 -19.21 -16.64 -23.39
CA LYS A 202 -20.00 -17.88 -23.51
C LYS A 202 -19.30 -19.01 -24.30
N ASN A 203 -18.67 -19.94 -23.58
CA ASN A 203 -18.04 -21.14 -24.11
C ASN A 203 -18.91 -22.37 -23.78
N PRO A 204 -19.15 -23.32 -24.71
CA PRO A 204 -19.95 -24.53 -24.47
C PRO A 204 -19.46 -25.46 -23.34
N MET A 205 -18.26 -25.26 -22.80
CA MET A 205 -17.74 -26.01 -21.64
C MET A 205 -17.87 -25.26 -20.31
N ASN A 206 -18.53 -24.09 -20.28
CA ASN A 206 -18.76 -23.36 -19.05
C ASN A 206 -19.90 -24.02 -18.26
N VAL A 207 -19.55 -24.80 -17.24
CA VAL A 207 -20.49 -25.24 -16.22
C VAL A 207 -20.82 -24.02 -15.37
N GLN A 208 -22.00 -23.43 -15.56
CA GLN A 208 -22.55 -22.50 -14.59
C GLN A 208 -22.70 -23.25 -13.28
N ILE A 209 -22.09 -22.74 -12.21
CA ILE A 209 -22.63 -23.00 -10.88
C ILE A 209 -23.94 -22.21 -10.82
N HIS A 210 -25.06 -22.85 -10.53
CA HIS A 210 -26.18 -22.11 -9.91
C HIS A 210 -25.97 -22.13 -8.41
#